data_AF-A0A935HH94-F1
#
_entry.id   AF-A0A935HH94-F1
#
_cell.length_a   1.000
_cell.length_b   1.000
_cell.length_c   1.000
_cell.angle_alpha   90.00
_cell.angle_beta   90.00
_cell.angle_gamma   90.00
#
_symmetry.space_group_name_H-M   'P 1'
#
loop_
_entity.id
_entity.type
_entity.pdbx_description
1 polymer ?
#
loop_
_entity_poly.entity_id
_entity_poly.type
_entity_poly.pdbx_seq_one_letter_code
_entity_poly.pdbx_strand_id
1 'polypeptide(L)' 'MDTIIKRVGTKEDALSLTGYKESYFDRLNASGIIPGVSKPNGKKCFYDMAVLQDWLLSKPMQTIEQAKQKAANHISINP' A
#
# COMPACT_ATOMS: atom_id res chain seq x y z
N MET A 1 -10.91 16.28 17.24
CA MET A 1 -9.51 16.66 16.98
C MET A 1 -9.26 16.41 15.52
N ASP A 2 -9.13 17.45 14.72
CA ASP A 2 -8.76 17.32 13.32
C ASP A 2 -7.37 16.70 13.25
N THR A 3 -7.31 15.42 12.86
CA THR A 3 -6.05 14.73 12.64
C THR A 3 -5.36 15.41 11.48
N ILE A 4 -4.36 16.26 11.75
CA ILE A 4 -3.50 16.81 10.71
C ILE A 4 -2.84 15.62 10.00
N ILE A 5 -3.29 15.34 8.77
CA ILE A 5 -2.66 14.32 7.92
C ILE A 5 -1.35 14.92 7.46
N LYS A 6 -0.23 14.51 8.08
CA LYS A 6 1.10 14.86 7.60
C LYS A 6 1.22 14.43 6.15
N ARG A 7 1.53 15.36 5.25
CA ARG A 7 1.71 15.02 3.82
C ARG A 7 2.96 14.16 3.59
N VAL A 8 4.04 14.45 4.31
CA VAL A 8 5.29 13.67 4.27
C VAL A 8 5.53 13.02 5.62
N GLY A 9 5.71 11.70 5.62
CA GLY A 9 5.96 10.89 6.80
C GLY A 9 7.30 10.15 6.76
N THR A 10 7.75 9.69 7.93
CA THR A 10 8.90 8.80 8.06
C THR A 10 8.49 7.33 8.02
N LYS A 11 9.46 6.42 8.17
CA LYS A 11 9.20 4.98 8.28
C LYS A 11 8.25 4.67 9.45
N GLU A 12 8.44 5.34 10.58
CA GLU A 12 7.62 5.15 11.78
C GLU A 12 6.17 5.57 11.54
N ASP A 13 5.95 6.71 10.87
CA ASP A 13 4.61 7.16 10.52
C ASP A 13 3.94 6.16 9.55
N ALA A 14 4.69 5.62 8.56
CA ALA A 14 4.17 4.66 7.58
C ALA A 14 3.85 3.29 8.20
N LEU A 15 4.68 2.83 9.15
CA LEU A 15 4.40 1.62 9.95
C LEU A 15 3.14 1.80 10.80
N SER A 16 2.98 2.97 11.42
CA SER A 16 1.79 3.30 12.22
C SER A 16 0.52 3.33 11.38
N LEU A 17 0.61 3.81 10.13
CA LEU A 17 -0.50 3.83 9.19
C LEU A 17 -0.88 2.44 8.65
N THR A 18 0.12 1.64 8.27
CA THR A 18 -0.10 0.32 7.64
C THR A 18 -0.41 -0.79 8.65
N GLY A 19 0.01 -0.63 9.91
CA GLY A 19 -0.11 -1.66 10.94
C GLY A 19 0.78 -2.88 10.72
N TYR A 20 1.73 -2.81 9.77
CA TYR A 20 2.62 -3.92 9.46
C TYR A 20 3.74 -4.08 10.48
N LYS A 21 4.23 -5.31 10.63
CA LYS A 21 5.49 -5.56 11.32
C LYS A 21 6.64 -4.94 10.53
N GLU A 22 7.63 -4.42 11.23
CA GLU A 22 8.77 -3.72 10.62
C GLU A 22 9.50 -4.55 9.56
N SER A 23 9.80 -5.82 9.85
CA SER A 23 10.48 -6.72 8.90
C SER A 23 9.68 -6.96 7.62
N TYR A 24 8.34 -7.01 7.72
CA TYR A 24 7.46 -7.17 6.57
C TYR A 24 7.42 -5.89 5.73
N PHE A 25 7.30 -4.73 6.39
CA PHE A 25 7.34 -3.43 5.75
C PHE A 25 8.66 -3.22 5.01
N ASP A 26 9.80 -3.51 5.65
CA ASP A 26 11.12 -3.36 5.05
C ASP A 26 11.30 -4.25 3.82
N ARG A 27 10.78 -5.49 3.87
CA ARG A 27 10.77 -6.36 2.69
C ARG A 27 9.98 -5.75 1.55
N LEU A 28 8.76 -5.26 1.80
CA LEU A 28 7.92 -4.62 0.78
C LEU A 28 8.57 -3.35 0.24
N ASN A 29 9.19 -2.55 1.11
CA ASN A 29 9.87 -1.31 0.76
C ASN A 29 11.11 -1.58 -0.12
N ALA A 30 11.90 -2.60 0.24
CA ALA A 30 13.06 -3.03 -0.55
C ALA A 30 12.65 -3.62 -1.90
N SER A 31 11.51 -4.33 -1.97
CA SER A 31 10.93 -4.84 -3.22
C SER A 31 10.27 -3.75 -4.08
N GLY A 32 10.22 -2.49 -3.65
CA GLY A 32 9.59 -1.40 -4.41
C GLY A 32 8.07 -1.50 -4.49
N ILE A 33 7.44 -2.26 -3.58
CA ILE A 33 5.99 -2.47 -3.56
C ILE A 33 5.27 -1.30 -2.89
N ILE A 34 5.92 -0.66 -1.91
CA ILE A 34 5.36 0.48 -1.19
C ILE A 34 5.48 1.75 -2.06
N PRO A 35 4.37 2.42 -2.41
CA PRO A 35 4.40 3.61 -3.25
C PRO A 35 4.76 4.86 -2.45
N GLY A 36 5.06 5.94 -3.18
CA GLY A 36 5.33 7.25 -2.58
C GLY A 36 6.65 7.35 -1.80
N VAL A 37 7.52 6.33 -1.87
CA VAL A 37 8.84 6.36 -1.24
C VAL A 37 9.78 7.30 -1.99
N SER A 38 10.39 8.23 -1.24
CA SER A 38 11.40 9.15 -1.73
C SER A 38 12.66 9.06 -0.86
N LYS A 39 13.82 8.98 -1.51
CA LYS A 39 15.14 8.89 -0.86
C LYS A 39 16.04 10.02 -1.38
N PRO A 40 15.77 11.29 -1.03
CA PRO A 40 16.48 12.44 -1.60
C PRO A 40 18.00 12.41 -1.32
N ASN A 41 18.40 11.83 -0.18
CA ASN A 41 19.79 11.73 0.24
C ASN A 41 20.30 10.28 0.33
N GLY A 42 19.55 9.30 -0.21
CA GLY A 42 19.91 7.87 -0.17
C GLY A 42 19.87 7.18 1.21
N LYS A 43 19.91 7.92 2.32
CA LYS A 43 19.96 7.38 3.69
C LYS A 43 18.58 7.22 4.35
N LYS A 44 17.75 8.26 4.29
CA LYS A 44 16.41 8.26 4.90
C LYS A 44 15.33 8.10 3.83
N CYS A 45 14.32 7.30 4.15
CA CYS A 45 13.12 7.15 3.34
C CYS A 45 12.05 8.09 3.89
N PHE A 46 11.42 8.82 2.98
CA PHE A 46 10.23 9.62 3.24
C PHE A 46 9.08 9.08 2.41
N TYR A 47 7.87 9.16 2.93
CA TYR A 47 6.68 8.63 2.30
C TYR A 47 5.66 9.75 2.11
N ASP A 48 5.08 9.86 0.92
CA ASP A 48 3.87 10.65 0.73
C ASP A 48 2.69 9.87 1.34
N MET A 49 2.12 10.40 2.41
CA MET A 49 1.10 9.71 3.17
C MET A 49 -0.23 9.65 2.43
N ALA A 50 -0.53 10.63 1.58
CA ALA A 50 -1.75 10.61 0.78
C ALA A 50 -1.69 9.45 -0.22
N VAL A 51 -0.55 9.32 -0.93
CA VAL A 51 -0.33 8.20 -1.86
C VAL A 51 -0.38 6.85 -1.16
N LEU A 52 0.20 6.76 0.05
CA LEU A 52 0.20 5.52 0.82
C LEU A 52 -1.21 5.15 1.29
N GLN A 53 -2.02 6.12 1.73
CA GLN A 53 -3.42 5.92 2.09
C GLN A 53 -4.26 5.44 0.90
N ASP A 54 -4.13 6.11 -0.24
CA ASP A 54 -4.84 5.74 -1.47
C ASP A 54 -4.47 4.31 -1.90
N TRP A 55 -3.20 3.94 -1.78
CA TRP A 55 -2.74 2.59 -2.09
C TRP A 55 -3.31 1.53 -1.14
N LEU A 56 -3.40 1.81 0.16
CA LEU A 56 -4.03 0.91 1.13
C LEU A 56 -5.51 0.67 0.80
N LEU A 57 -6.21 1.69 0.31
CA LEU A 57 -7.59 1.58 -0.13
C LEU A 57 -7.74 0.97 -1.53
N SER A 58 -6.68 1.03 -2.36
CA SER A 58 -6.69 0.52 -3.75
C SER A 58 -6.73 -1.00 -3.86
N LYS A 59 -6.36 -1.73 -2.79
CA LYS A 59 -6.42 -3.20 -2.72
C LYS A 59 -7.52 -3.63 -1.76
N PRO A 60 -8.80 -3.34 -2.07
CA PRO A 60 -9.88 -3.89 -1.26
C PRO A 60 -9.79 -5.41 -1.31
N MET A 61 -9.93 -6.05 -0.14
CA MET A 61 -10.02 -7.49 -0.07
C MET A 61 -11.21 -7.91 -0.94
N GLN A 62 -10.94 -8.65 -2.02
CA GLN A 62 -12.02 -9.14 -2.88
C GLN A 62 -12.93 -10.00 -2.02
N THR A 63 -14.21 -9.65 -2.00
CA THR A 63 -15.20 -10.49 -1.34
C THR A 63 -15.23 -11.83 -2.06
N ILE A 64 -15.64 -12.89 -1.35
CA ILE A 64 -15.77 -14.24 -1.93
C ILE A 64 -16.61 -14.19 -3.23
N GLU A 65 -17.60 -13.30 -3.28
CA GLU A 65 -18.46 -13.06 -4.44
C GLU A 65 -17.69 -12.47 -5.64
N GLN A 66 -16.81 -11.50 -5.42
CA GLN A 66 -15.97 -10.91 -6.46
C GLN A 66 -14.92 -11.89 -7.01
N ALA A 67 -14.38 -12.76 -6.15
CA ALA A 67 -13.48 -13.83 -6.57
C ALA A 67 -14.21 -14.84 -7.48
N LYS A 68 -15.46 -15.22 -7.14
CA LYS A 68 -16.30 -16.11 -7.95
C LYS A 68 -16.66 -15.50 -9.31
N GLN A 69 -17.02 -14.22 -9.36
CA GLN A 69 -17.31 -13.52 -10.63
C GLN A 69 -16.08 -13.46 -11.55
N LYS A 70 -14.89 -13.22 -10.99
CA LYS A 70 -13.65 -13.17 -11.77
C LYS A 70 -13.26 -14.54 -12.33
N ALA A 71 -13.50 -15.61 -11.57
CA ALA A 71 -13.35 -16.98 -12.05
C ALA A 71 -14.35 -17.32 -13.16
N ALA A 72 -15.62 -16.94 -13.02
CA ALA A 72 -16.65 -17.17 -14.04
C ALA A 72 -16.33 -16.46 -15.36
N ASN A 73 -15.81 -15.22 -15.31
CA ASN A 73 -15.44 -14.45 -16.50
C ASN A 73 -14.23 -15.04 -17.25
N HIS A 74 -13.34 -15.76 -16.58
CA HIS A 74 -12.17 -16.38 -17.21
C HIS A 74 -12.51 -17.65 -18.02
N ILE A 75 -13.64 -18.30 -17.74
CA ILE A 75 -14.06 -19.53 -18.43
C ILE A 75 -14.84 -19.21 -19.72
N SER A 76 -15.33 -17.97 -19.88
CA SER A 76 -16.15 -17.55 -21.03
C SER A 76 -15.38 -16.93 -22.19
N ILE A 77 -14.06 -16.76 -22.09
CA ILE A 77 -13.20 -16.23 -23.16
C ILE A 77 -12.40 -17.39 -23.76
N ASN A 78 -13.08 -18.25 -24.52
CA ASN A 78 -12.42 -19.14 -25.45
C ASN A 78 -13.35 -19.35 -26.66
N PRO A 79 -13.23 -18.54 -27.74
CA PRO A 79 -13.85 -18.86 -29.02
C PRO A 79 -13.19 -20.09 -29.68
#